data_AF-A0A386WTC4-F1
#
_entry.id   AF-A0A386WTC4-F1
#
_cell.length_a   1.000
_cell.length_b   1.000
_cell.length_c   1.000
_cell.angle_alpha   90.00
_cell.angle_beta   90.00
_cell.angle_gamma   90.00
#
_symmetry.space_group_name_H-M   'P 1'
#
loop_
_entity.id
_entity.type
_entity.pdbx_description
1 polymer ?
#
loop_
_entity_poly.entity_id
_entity_poly.type
_entity_poly.pdbx_seq_one_letter_code
_entity_poly.pdbx_strand_id
1 'polypeptide(L)'
;MPAGLLSFAPPVSALAVRGQDDLVPTPPPADVIEPHAPHVNEIETRTAFEQRLAGGTLAGLTVQGLRLDLDPVPDLRDVDVTGTLFVGCRFAGREVGADLVRRGANVVPPFSGLPYPTQPSHLYTADELAAGFAEGGFAEMYDTRVYAHFRAHGGALPDVREALGQRLHDHGVDNALADATRSWLAAHGPQSVVGVMGGHAVPRGSVAYRMAAVLGWELARADRLVVTGGGPGVMEAANLGAFLAAWPAEELTAAIDVLAVAPDFTDHDRYTAAALAVRKRYAGGPSLPSPRPSAPGTEWARSGGLAIPTWLYGHEPANLFAGRIAKYFSNAIREDTILRLARGGIVFAPGKAGTVQEVFQAATKTFYGTDGASGAYVFLDRTYWTTELPVESLLRPLFAASPFGDLSHTIHLTDDVRDAVRVLTAG
;
A
#
# COMPACT_ATOMS: atom_id res chain seq x y z
N MET A 1 -50.65 -33.60 -9.33
CA MET A 1 -49.73 -32.48 -9.58
C MET A 1 -48.44 -32.71 -8.80
N PRO A 2 -47.41 -33.32 -9.39
CA PRO A 2 -46.03 -33.15 -8.93
C PRO A 2 -45.28 -32.26 -9.92
N ALA A 3 -44.64 -31.21 -9.41
CA ALA A 3 -43.79 -30.32 -10.17
C ALA A 3 -42.48 -31.04 -10.55
N GLY A 4 -42.25 -31.21 -11.84
CA GLY A 4 -40.97 -31.69 -12.38
C GLY A 4 -39.91 -30.59 -12.26
N LEU A 5 -38.82 -30.90 -11.56
CA LEU A 5 -37.59 -30.13 -11.58
C LEU A 5 -36.98 -30.20 -12.98
N LEU A 6 -36.88 -29.05 -13.65
CA LEU A 6 -36.17 -28.88 -14.91
C LEU A 6 -34.66 -28.96 -14.65
N SER A 7 -34.07 -30.10 -15.01
CA SER A 7 -32.62 -30.28 -15.12
C SER A 7 -32.14 -29.65 -16.43
N PHE A 8 -31.45 -28.51 -16.36
CA PHE A 8 -30.72 -27.95 -17.49
C PHE A 8 -29.27 -28.43 -17.45
N ALA A 9 -28.95 -29.43 -18.26
CA ALA A 9 -27.59 -29.64 -18.74
C ALA A 9 -27.56 -29.17 -20.20
N PRO A 10 -26.78 -28.14 -20.57
CA PRO A 10 -26.66 -27.77 -21.97
C PRO A 10 -25.79 -28.80 -22.71
N PRO A 11 -26.11 -29.13 -23.97
CA PRO A 11 -25.29 -30.04 -24.77
C PRO A 11 -23.99 -29.34 -25.17
N VAL A 12 -22.87 -30.06 -25.00
CA VAL A 12 -21.58 -29.69 -25.57
C VAL A 12 -21.68 -29.85 -27.09
N SER A 13 -21.77 -28.74 -27.82
CA SER A 13 -21.49 -28.72 -29.25
C SER A 13 -20.70 -27.46 -29.59
N ALA A 14 -19.49 -27.71 -30.07
CA ALA A 14 -18.51 -26.72 -30.45
C ALA A 14 -18.88 -26.06 -31.79
N LEU A 15 -19.08 -24.75 -31.75
CA LEU A 15 -18.72 -23.82 -32.81
C LEU A 15 -18.06 -22.64 -32.11
N ALA A 16 -16.78 -22.40 -32.40
CA ALA A 16 -16.06 -21.21 -31.95
C ALA A 16 -16.65 -19.97 -32.64
N VAL A 17 -17.82 -19.54 -32.17
CA VAL A 17 -18.32 -18.19 -32.38
C VAL A 17 -17.41 -17.30 -31.56
N ARG A 18 -16.82 -16.27 -32.17
CA ARG A 18 -16.08 -15.25 -31.41
C ARG A 18 -17.00 -14.78 -30.27
N GLY A 19 -16.59 -15.07 -29.05
CA GLY A 19 -17.37 -14.76 -27.87
C GLY A 19 -17.51 -13.25 -27.71
N GLN A 20 -18.43 -12.82 -26.85
CA GLN A 20 -18.48 -11.40 -26.46
C GLN A 20 -17.11 -10.91 -25.95
N ASP A 21 -16.35 -11.78 -25.28
CA ASP A 21 -14.99 -11.50 -24.78
C ASP A 21 -13.94 -11.37 -25.91
N ASP A 22 -14.18 -11.91 -27.10
CA ASP A 22 -13.34 -11.69 -28.29
C ASP A 22 -13.65 -10.33 -28.98
N LEU A 23 -14.81 -9.75 -28.69
CA LEU A 23 -15.28 -8.47 -29.22
C LEU A 23 -15.09 -7.32 -28.23
N VAL A 24 -14.97 -7.63 -26.93
CA VAL A 24 -14.73 -6.68 -25.84
C VAL A 24 -13.49 -7.18 -25.08
N PRO A 25 -12.30 -6.62 -25.36
CA PRO A 25 -11.07 -7.11 -24.74
C PRO A 25 -11.18 -7.04 -23.22
N THR A 26 -11.00 -8.20 -22.59
CA THR A 26 -10.80 -8.35 -21.16
C THR A 26 -9.40 -8.93 -20.97
N PRO A 27 -8.48 -8.23 -20.28
CA PRO A 27 -8.68 -7.05 -19.44
C PRO A 27 -8.94 -5.76 -20.26
N PRO A 28 -9.37 -4.66 -19.61
CA PRO A 28 -9.41 -3.35 -20.25
C PRO A 28 -8.09 -3.03 -20.97
N PRO A 29 -8.13 -2.19 -22.01
CA PRO A 29 -6.93 -1.79 -22.74
C PRO A 29 -5.82 -1.29 -21.81
N ALA A 30 -4.57 -1.62 -22.12
CA ALA A 30 -3.41 -1.29 -21.28
C ALA A 30 -3.30 0.23 -21.00
N ASP A 31 -3.67 1.08 -21.96
CA ASP A 31 -3.70 2.54 -21.82
C ASP A 31 -4.72 3.07 -20.81
N VAL A 32 -5.67 2.24 -20.36
CA VAL A 32 -6.63 2.56 -19.28
C VAL A 32 -6.08 2.18 -17.90
N ILE A 33 -5.18 1.19 -17.82
CA ILE A 33 -4.74 0.57 -16.56
C ILE A 33 -3.31 0.95 -16.20
N GLU A 34 -2.43 1.06 -17.21
CA GLU A 34 -1.04 1.41 -17.01
C GLU A 34 -0.93 2.84 -16.48
N PRO A 35 -0.06 3.08 -15.48
CA PRO A 35 0.22 4.44 -15.05
C PRO A 35 0.67 5.27 -16.24
N HIS A 36 0.00 6.41 -16.49
CA HIS A 36 0.53 7.38 -17.42
C HIS A 36 1.92 7.80 -16.96
N ALA A 37 2.88 7.80 -17.88
CA ALA A 37 4.23 8.29 -17.58
C ALA A 37 4.10 9.70 -16.98
N PRO A 38 4.86 10.03 -15.91
CA PRO A 38 4.76 11.33 -15.26
C PRO A 38 4.91 12.40 -16.34
N HIS A 39 3.88 13.24 -16.46
CA HIS A 39 3.84 14.21 -17.52
C HIS A 39 5.03 15.16 -17.32
N VAL A 40 5.70 15.56 -18.42
CA VAL A 40 6.72 16.63 -18.46
C VAL A 40 6.19 17.97 -17.88
N ASN A 41 4.88 18.00 -17.60
CA ASN A 41 4.09 19.13 -17.14
C ASN A 41 3.85 19.15 -15.62
N GLU A 42 4.29 18.15 -14.85
CA GLU A 42 4.14 18.13 -13.39
C GLU A 42 5.41 18.62 -12.67
N ILE A 43 5.22 19.45 -11.64
CA ILE A 43 6.28 20.09 -10.85
C ILE A 43 6.02 19.84 -9.36
N GLU A 44 6.85 18.99 -8.77
CA GLU A 44 6.71 18.55 -7.37
C GLU A 44 7.92 18.93 -6.50
N THR A 45 8.98 19.46 -7.12
CA THR A 45 10.18 19.91 -6.41
C THR A 45 10.39 21.40 -6.57
N ARG A 46 10.98 22.00 -5.54
CA ARG A 46 11.34 23.43 -5.55
C ARG A 46 12.33 23.75 -6.68
N THR A 47 13.29 22.88 -6.92
CA THR A 47 14.30 23.06 -7.98
C THR A 47 13.67 23.02 -9.37
N ALA A 48 12.80 22.05 -9.66
CA ALA A 48 12.11 21.99 -10.96
C ALA A 48 11.20 23.20 -11.17
N PHE A 49 10.54 23.66 -10.10
CA PHE A 49 9.73 24.88 -10.12
C PHE A 49 10.54 26.11 -10.49
N GLU A 50 11.69 26.33 -9.84
CA GLU A 50 12.55 27.48 -10.10
C GLU A 50 13.13 27.48 -11.52
N GLN A 51 13.46 26.30 -12.06
CA GLN A 51 13.91 26.15 -13.45
C GLN A 51 12.83 26.56 -14.45
N ARG A 52 11.57 26.16 -14.20
CA ARG A 52 10.44 26.54 -15.06
C ARG A 52 10.07 28.01 -14.90
N LEU A 53 10.11 28.50 -13.66
CA LEU A 53 9.88 29.90 -13.32
C LEU A 53 10.84 30.84 -14.06
N ALA A 54 12.13 30.46 -14.15
CA ALA A 54 13.14 31.22 -14.90
C ALA A 54 12.84 31.33 -16.40
N GLY A 55 12.03 30.42 -16.96
CA GLY A 55 11.54 30.47 -18.34
C GLY A 55 10.37 31.45 -18.57
N GLY A 56 9.83 32.06 -17.50
CA GLY A 56 8.76 33.06 -17.59
C GLY A 56 7.35 32.51 -17.84
N THR A 57 7.17 31.19 -17.87
CA THR A 57 5.86 30.55 -18.07
C THR A 57 5.72 29.27 -17.26
N LEU A 58 4.54 29.11 -16.68
CA LEU A 58 4.03 27.89 -16.05
C LEU A 58 2.76 27.38 -16.76
N ALA A 59 2.43 27.94 -17.93
CA ALA A 59 1.16 27.70 -18.60
C ALA A 59 0.93 26.20 -18.89
N GLY A 60 -0.25 25.71 -18.52
CA GLY A 60 -0.65 24.30 -18.67
C GLY A 60 0.10 23.31 -17.79
N LEU A 61 0.94 23.76 -16.86
CA LEU A 61 1.67 22.90 -15.91
C LEU A 61 0.84 22.63 -14.64
N THR A 62 1.16 21.53 -13.97
CA THR A 62 0.64 21.21 -12.63
C THR A 62 1.76 21.42 -11.61
N VAL A 63 1.52 22.24 -10.59
CA VAL A 63 2.44 22.50 -9.48
C VAL A 63 1.83 21.96 -8.20
N GLN A 64 2.49 21.00 -7.57
CA GLN A 64 1.92 20.22 -6.48
C GLN A 64 2.71 20.34 -5.17
N GLY A 65 2.00 20.59 -4.07
CA GLY A 65 2.52 20.44 -2.71
C GLY A 65 3.65 21.39 -2.30
N LEU A 66 4.00 22.39 -3.13
CA LEU A 66 5.15 23.24 -2.87
C LEU A 66 4.88 24.31 -1.79
N ARG A 67 5.88 24.51 -0.94
CA ARG A 67 5.97 25.62 0.02
C ARG A 67 6.54 26.86 -0.68
N LEU A 68 5.68 27.58 -1.40
CA LEU A 68 6.00 28.83 -2.10
C LEU A 68 5.88 30.05 -1.16
N ASP A 69 5.61 29.81 0.12
CA ASP A 69 5.63 30.76 1.22
C ASP A 69 6.97 30.83 1.94
N LEU A 70 7.90 29.91 1.64
CA LEU A 70 9.23 29.85 2.25
C LEU A 70 10.28 30.55 1.40
N ASP A 71 11.29 31.10 2.07
CA ASP A 71 12.38 31.83 1.43
C ASP A 71 13.28 30.94 0.54
N PRO A 72 13.72 31.44 -0.63
CA PRO A 72 13.31 32.71 -1.21
C PRO A 72 11.86 32.64 -1.71
N VAL A 73 10.99 33.59 -1.38
CA VAL A 73 9.62 33.59 -1.90
C VAL A 73 9.66 33.88 -3.42
N PRO A 74 9.09 33.01 -4.28
CA PRO A 74 9.15 33.19 -5.73
C PRO A 74 8.26 34.36 -6.17
N ASP A 75 8.77 35.17 -7.09
CA ASP A 75 7.99 36.23 -7.74
C ASP A 75 7.20 35.66 -8.92
N LEU A 76 5.87 35.69 -8.82
CA LEU A 76 4.97 35.15 -9.83
C LEU A 76 4.29 36.23 -10.66
N ARG A 77 4.56 37.52 -10.42
CA ARG A 77 3.79 38.64 -10.98
C ARG A 77 3.79 38.68 -12.50
N ASP A 78 4.95 38.46 -13.11
CA ASP A 78 5.15 38.60 -14.56
C ASP A 78 5.22 37.24 -15.30
N VAL A 79 4.86 36.16 -14.62
CA VAL A 79 4.89 34.80 -15.16
C VAL A 79 3.54 34.47 -15.80
N ASP A 80 3.57 33.89 -17.01
CA ASP A 80 2.34 33.35 -17.61
C ASP A 80 1.91 32.09 -16.85
N VAL A 81 0.71 32.13 -16.26
CA VAL A 81 0.15 31.05 -15.45
C VAL A 81 -1.14 30.49 -16.06
N THR A 82 -1.44 30.81 -17.32
CA THR A 82 -2.69 30.41 -17.98
C THR A 82 -2.85 28.89 -17.99
N GLY A 83 -3.95 28.38 -17.43
CA GLY A 83 -4.22 26.95 -17.34
C GLY A 83 -3.32 26.17 -16.38
N THR A 84 -2.48 26.85 -15.59
CA THR A 84 -1.66 26.20 -14.56
C THR A 84 -2.54 25.68 -13.44
N LEU A 85 -2.30 24.47 -12.95
CA LEU A 85 -2.98 23.91 -11.79
C LEU A 85 -2.05 23.91 -10.58
N PHE A 86 -2.34 24.73 -9.57
CA PHE A 86 -1.66 24.70 -8.27
C PHE A 86 -2.48 23.87 -7.28
N VAL A 87 -1.96 22.73 -6.84
CA VAL A 87 -2.66 21.81 -5.92
C VAL A 87 -1.85 21.68 -4.63
N GLY A 88 -2.46 21.98 -3.48
CA GLY A 88 -1.81 21.86 -2.17
C GLY A 88 -0.64 22.82 -1.94
N CYS A 89 -0.37 23.75 -2.87
CA CYS A 89 0.68 24.75 -2.72
C CYS A 89 0.34 25.76 -1.63
N ARG A 90 1.35 26.18 -0.86
CA ARG A 90 1.23 27.27 0.13
C ARG A 90 1.90 28.51 -0.42
N PHE A 91 1.18 29.62 -0.44
CA PHE A 91 1.66 30.91 -0.94
C PHE A 91 1.91 31.87 0.21
N ALA A 92 2.76 32.87 -0.02
CA ALA A 92 3.09 33.90 0.98
C ALA A 92 1.86 34.66 1.52
N GLY A 93 0.80 34.74 0.72
CA GLY A 93 -0.49 35.28 1.16
C GLY A 93 -1.65 34.84 0.26
N ARG A 94 -2.88 35.11 0.72
CA ARG A 94 -4.11 34.70 0.02
C ARG A 94 -4.31 35.47 -1.28
N GLU A 95 -3.83 36.70 -1.31
CA GLU A 95 -3.82 37.59 -2.47
C GLU A 95 -3.02 37.03 -3.64
N VAL A 96 -1.95 36.28 -3.39
CA VAL A 96 -1.18 35.61 -4.44
C VAL A 96 -2.03 34.55 -5.13
N GLY A 97 -2.68 33.68 -4.35
CA GLY A 97 -3.59 32.67 -4.90
C GLY A 97 -4.75 33.27 -5.69
N ALA A 98 -5.35 34.35 -5.17
CA ALA A 98 -6.42 35.05 -5.86
C ALA A 98 -5.97 35.72 -7.17
N ASP A 99 -4.76 36.30 -7.19
CA ASP A 99 -4.15 36.85 -8.39
C ASP A 99 -3.89 35.76 -9.45
N LEU A 100 -3.35 34.61 -9.06
CA LEU A 100 -3.12 33.48 -9.95
C LEU A 100 -4.44 33.02 -10.61
N VAL A 101 -5.51 32.88 -9.82
CA VAL A 101 -6.84 32.52 -10.34
C VAL A 101 -7.36 33.56 -11.32
N ARG A 102 -7.24 34.85 -11.00
CA ARG A 102 -7.62 35.94 -11.91
C ARG A 102 -6.83 35.91 -13.22
N ARG A 103 -5.59 35.42 -13.21
CA ARG A 103 -4.72 35.27 -14.39
C ARG A 103 -4.92 33.93 -15.13
N GLY A 104 -5.96 33.16 -14.78
CA GLY A 104 -6.34 31.94 -15.51
C GLY A 104 -5.71 30.65 -14.99
N ALA A 105 -5.06 30.67 -13.82
CA ALA A 105 -4.67 29.46 -13.11
C ALA A 105 -5.84 28.85 -12.33
N ASN A 106 -5.74 27.57 -12.00
CA ASN A 106 -6.61 26.89 -11.05
C ASN A 106 -5.83 26.68 -9.75
N VAL A 107 -6.43 27.02 -8.61
CA VAL A 107 -5.79 26.84 -7.29
C VAL A 107 -6.69 26.00 -6.41
N VAL A 108 -6.19 24.84 -5.99
CA VAL A 108 -6.81 23.95 -4.99
C VAL A 108 -6.02 24.10 -3.68
N PRO A 109 -6.46 24.96 -2.75
CA PRO A 109 -5.73 25.20 -1.51
C PRO A 109 -5.91 24.02 -0.54
N PRO A 110 -4.96 23.81 0.39
CA PRO A 110 -5.17 22.88 1.48
C PRO A 110 -6.32 23.33 2.37
N PHE A 111 -7.15 22.39 2.84
CA PHE A 111 -8.29 22.74 3.70
C PHE A 111 -7.80 23.06 5.11
N SER A 112 -8.19 24.23 5.63
CA SER A 112 -7.90 24.63 6.99
C SER A 112 -8.81 23.92 7.99
N GLY A 113 -8.27 23.55 9.16
CA GLY A 113 -9.04 23.00 10.28
C GLY A 113 -9.20 21.48 10.25
N LEU A 114 -8.62 20.78 9.28
CA LEU A 114 -8.51 19.33 9.30
C LEU A 114 -7.26 18.91 10.11
N PRO A 115 -7.32 17.81 10.87
CA PRO A 115 -6.16 17.30 11.62
C PRO A 115 -5.18 16.52 10.74
N TYR A 116 -5.43 16.42 9.45
CA TYR A 116 -4.61 15.72 8.47
C TYR A 116 -4.34 16.60 7.23
N PRO A 117 -3.24 16.38 6.50
CA PRO A 117 -2.96 17.11 5.27
C PRO A 117 -3.91 16.69 4.14
N THR A 118 -4.53 17.62 3.43
CA THR A 118 -5.35 17.26 2.26
C THR A 118 -4.55 16.85 1.04
N GLN A 119 -3.24 17.08 0.99
CA GLN A 119 -2.37 16.66 -0.10
C GLN A 119 -0.99 16.31 0.48
N PRO A 120 -0.85 15.18 1.17
CA PRO A 120 0.46 14.75 1.65
C PRO A 120 1.42 14.57 0.46
N SER A 121 2.65 15.08 0.59
CA SER A 121 3.69 14.99 -0.45
C SER A 121 4.62 13.78 -0.26
N HIS A 122 4.39 12.99 0.78
CA HIS A 122 5.17 11.82 1.13
C HIS A 122 4.30 10.83 1.91
N LEU A 123 4.68 9.57 1.87
CA LEU A 123 4.08 8.53 2.70
C LEU A 123 4.43 8.76 4.17
N TYR A 124 3.49 8.44 5.06
CA TYR A 124 3.69 8.54 6.49
C TYR A 124 4.81 7.61 6.96
N THR A 125 5.43 7.99 8.06
CA THR A 125 6.34 7.16 8.85
C THR A 125 5.66 6.73 10.14
N ALA A 126 6.17 5.65 10.75
CA ALA A 126 5.69 5.21 12.05
C ALA A 126 5.88 6.29 13.15
N ASP A 127 6.93 7.10 13.07
CA ASP A 127 7.19 8.16 14.04
C ASP A 127 6.16 9.30 13.93
N GLU A 128 5.73 9.64 12.71
CA GLU A 128 4.66 10.62 12.49
C GLU A 128 3.31 10.11 12.99
N LEU A 129 2.97 8.85 12.72
CA LEU A 129 1.71 8.27 13.21
C LEU A 129 1.69 8.12 14.74
N ALA A 130 2.84 7.84 15.36
CA ALA A 130 2.99 7.70 16.80
C ALA A 130 3.24 9.02 17.55
N ALA A 131 3.38 10.15 16.85
CA ALA A 131 3.59 11.45 17.47
C ALA A 131 2.46 11.77 18.47
N GLY A 132 2.81 12.16 19.71
CA GLY A 132 1.85 12.38 20.81
C GLY A 132 1.77 11.23 21.83
N PHE A 133 2.32 10.04 21.51
CA PHE A 133 2.26 8.90 22.41
C PHE A 133 3.01 9.13 23.74
N ALA A 134 4.16 9.82 23.70
CA ALA A 134 4.95 10.06 24.90
C ALA A 134 4.27 11.05 25.87
N GLU A 135 3.42 11.92 25.35
CA GLU A 135 2.73 12.99 26.07
C GLU A 135 1.43 12.50 26.72
N GLY A 136 0.68 11.62 26.06
CA GLY A 136 -0.64 11.19 26.53
C GLY A 136 -1.10 9.81 26.09
N GLY A 137 -0.16 8.93 25.72
CA GLY A 137 -0.45 7.55 25.36
C GLY A 137 -1.16 7.42 24.02
N PHE A 138 -1.83 6.29 23.81
CA PHE A 138 -2.45 5.93 22.54
C PHE A 138 -3.48 6.96 22.08
N ALA A 139 -4.23 7.56 23.01
CA ALA A 139 -5.26 8.55 22.70
C ALA A 139 -4.70 9.82 22.02
N GLU A 140 -3.48 10.22 22.36
CA GLU A 140 -2.86 11.45 21.86
C GLU A 140 -2.01 11.24 20.60
N MET A 141 -1.83 10.00 20.15
CA MET A 141 -1.20 9.71 18.87
C MET A 141 -1.88 10.48 17.73
N TYR A 142 -1.09 11.03 16.81
CA TYR A 142 -1.59 11.63 15.57
C TYR A 142 -2.59 10.71 14.88
N ASP A 143 -2.24 9.42 14.76
CA ASP A 143 -3.10 8.43 14.13
C ASP A 143 -4.49 8.31 14.79
N THR A 144 -4.51 8.28 16.12
CA THR A 144 -5.73 8.19 16.92
C THR A 144 -6.56 9.46 16.84
N ARG A 145 -5.92 10.63 16.80
CA ARG A 145 -6.59 11.93 16.67
C ARG A 145 -7.26 12.08 15.31
N VAL A 146 -6.59 11.65 14.23
CA VAL A 146 -7.19 11.63 12.88
C VAL A 146 -8.36 10.65 12.84
N TYR A 147 -8.24 9.46 13.44
CA TYR A 147 -9.34 8.50 13.53
C TYR A 147 -10.55 9.05 14.31
N ALA A 148 -10.31 9.72 15.44
CA ALA A 148 -11.37 10.34 16.24
C ALA A 148 -12.11 11.41 15.43
N HIS A 149 -11.38 12.24 14.68
CA HIS A 149 -11.97 13.21 13.74
C HIS A 149 -12.78 12.53 12.65
N PHE A 150 -12.22 11.51 11.99
CA PHE A 150 -12.89 10.73 10.94
C PHE A 150 -14.25 10.20 11.42
N ARG A 151 -14.29 9.58 12.60
CA ARG A 151 -15.53 9.09 13.21
C ARG A 151 -16.52 10.20 13.51
N ALA A 152 -16.05 11.32 14.06
CA ALA A 152 -16.90 12.45 14.43
C ALA A 152 -17.55 13.14 13.22
N HIS A 153 -16.95 13.02 12.03
CA HIS A 153 -17.39 13.71 10.81
C HIS A 153 -18.01 12.77 9.76
N GLY A 154 -18.64 11.67 10.20
CA GLY A 154 -19.41 10.77 9.33
C GLY A 154 -18.64 9.60 8.73
N GLY A 155 -17.35 9.44 9.09
CA GLY A 155 -16.54 8.31 8.70
C GLY A 155 -16.48 8.12 7.19
N ALA A 156 -16.87 6.92 6.72
CA ALA A 156 -16.86 6.56 5.31
C ALA A 156 -17.92 7.28 4.46
N LEU A 157 -18.93 7.89 5.10
CA LEU A 157 -20.01 8.64 4.44
C LEU A 157 -20.11 10.05 5.04
N PRO A 158 -19.05 10.87 4.90
CA PRO A 158 -18.98 12.18 5.52
C PRO A 158 -19.81 13.22 4.74
N ASP A 159 -19.94 14.42 5.30
CA ASP A 159 -20.49 15.56 4.55
C ASP A 159 -19.56 15.98 3.39
N VAL A 160 -20.04 16.87 2.51
CA VAL A 160 -19.31 17.27 1.30
C VAL A 160 -17.91 17.83 1.59
N ARG A 161 -17.74 18.59 2.68
CA ARG A 161 -16.45 19.24 2.98
C ARG A 161 -15.44 18.19 3.41
N GLU A 162 -15.83 17.33 4.34
CA GLU A 162 -14.98 16.26 4.84
C GLU A 162 -14.74 15.20 3.74
N ALA A 163 -15.74 14.89 2.90
CA ALA A 163 -15.59 14.02 1.73
C ALA A 163 -14.51 14.53 0.78
N LEU A 164 -14.54 15.82 0.41
CA LEU A 164 -13.53 16.41 -0.45
C LEU A 164 -12.15 16.38 0.22
N GLY A 165 -12.06 16.64 1.53
CA GLY A 165 -10.82 16.56 2.30
C GLY A 165 -10.18 15.17 2.26
N GLN A 166 -10.97 14.13 2.54
CA GLN A 166 -10.54 12.74 2.52
C GLN A 166 -10.10 12.29 1.13
N ARG A 167 -10.82 12.69 0.06
CA ARG A 167 -10.48 12.31 -1.32
C ARG A 167 -9.23 12.99 -1.83
N LEU A 168 -9.05 14.27 -1.50
CA LEU A 168 -7.80 14.98 -1.79
C LEU A 168 -6.63 14.31 -1.04
N HIS A 169 -6.82 13.95 0.23
CA HIS A 169 -5.81 13.27 1.02
C HIS A 169 -5.40 11.95 0.35
N ASP A 170 -6.38 11.09 0.05
CA ASP A 170 -6.14 9.77 -0.57
C ASP A 170 -5.42 9.92 -1.92
N HIS A 171 -5.80 10.90 -2.74
CA HIS A 171 -5.09 11.20 -3.98
C HIS A 171 -3.63 11.64 -3.74
N GLY A 172 -3.36 12.45 -2.72
CA GLY A 172 -1.99 12.80 -2.35
C GLY A 172 -1.17 11.57 -1.90
N VAL A 173 -1.80 10.63 -1.20
CA VAL A 173 -1.18 9.35 -0.84
C VAL A 173 -0.88 8.50 -2.07
N ASP A 174 -1.78 8.45 -3.07
CA ASP A 174 -1.54 7.75 -4.33
C ASP A 174 -0.30 8.29 -5.06
N ASN A 175 -0.19 9.62 -5.19
CA ASN A 175 0.96 10.26 -5.83
C ASN A 175 2.25 9.96 -5.06
N ALA A 176 2.23 10.15 -3.73
CA ALA A 176 3.38 9.87 -2.88
C ALA A 176 3.80 8.38 -2.91
N LEU A 177 2.85 7.46 -3.07
CA LEU A 177 3.09 6.04 -3.20
C LEU A 177 3.76 5.70 -4.53
N ALA A 178 3.25 6.27 -5.62
CA ALA A 178 3.86 6.13 -6.94
C ALA A 178 5.30 6.64 -6.94
N ASP A 179 5.55 7.82 -6.36
CA ASP A 179 6.90 8.39 -6.22
C ASP A 179 7.83 7.51 -5.39
N ALA A 180 7.37 7.08 -4.20
CA ALA A 180 8.17 6.26 -3.30
C ALA A 180 8.58 4.93 -3.94
N THR A 181 7.69 4.31 -4.72
CA THR A 181 7.92 3.00 -5.34
C THR A 181 8.63 3.09 -6.69
N ARG A 182 8.58 4.23 -7.40
CA ARG A 182 9.17 4.42 -8.75
C ARG A 182 10.63 3.97 -8.82
N SER A 183 11.49 4.50 -7.94
CA SER A 183 12.92 4.18 -7.94
C SER A 183 13.19 2.70 -7.65
N TRP A 184 12.40 2.09 -6.76
CA TRP A 184 12.52 0.67 -6.44
C TRP A 184 12.14 -0.19 -7.64
N LEU A 185 10.98 0.08 -8.26
CA LEU A 185 10.45 -0.64 -9.40
C LEU A 185 11.36 -0.50 -10.63
N ALA A 186 11.94 0.68 -10.86
CA ALA A 186 12.92 0.89 -11.93
C ALA A 186 14.19 0.05 -11.74
N ALA A 187 14.64 -0.14 -10.51
CA ALA A 187 15.87 -0.88 -10.20
C ALA A 187 15.67 -2.41 -10.08
N HIS A 188 14.52 -2.86 -9.56
CA HIS A 188 14.28 -4.28 -9.23
C HIS A 188 13.17 -4.94 -10.04
N GLY A 189 12.39 -4.15 -10.79
CA GLY A 189 11.23 -4.60 -11.56
C GLY A 189 9.97 -4.82 -10.71
N PRO A 190 8.76 -4.86 -11.32
CA PRO A 190 7.50 -5.11 -10.60
C PRO A 190 7.47 -6.45 -9.85
N GLN A 191 8.14 -7.47 -10.39
CA GLN A 191 8.23 -8.81 -9.80
C GLN A 191 9.01 -8.84 -8.47
N SER A 192 9.64 -7.73 -8.06
CA SER A 192 10.30 -7.63 -6.76
C SER A 192 9.33 -7.39 -5.59
N VAL A 193 8.08 -7.05 -5.86
CA VAL A 193 7.11 -6.65 -4.83
C VAL A 193 6.28 -7.86 -4.40
N VAL A 194 6.33 -8.21 -3.11
CA VAL A 194 5.64 -9.38 -2.54
C VAL A 194 4.62 -8.92 -1.51
N GLY A 195 3.36 -9.28 -1.72
CA GLY A 195 2.27 -9.03 -0.78
C GLY A 195 2.22 -10.08 0.32
N VAL A 196 2.03 -9.67 1.57
CA VAL A 196 1.78 -10.59 2.69
C VAL A 196 0.45 -10.26 3.34
N MET A 197 -0.49 -11.20 3.19
CA MET A 197 -1.86 -11.14 3.67
C MET A 197 -2.07 -12.14 4.81
N GLY A 198 -2.96 -11.82 5.74
CA GLY A 198 -3.30 -12.73 6.83
C GLY A 198 -4.11 -12.06 7.93
N GLY A 199 -4.60 -12.87 8.87
CA GLY A 199 -5.45 -12.38 9.95
C GLY A 199 -4.79 -11.34 10.85
N HIS A 200 -5.52 -10.27 11.16
CA HIS A 200 -5.12 -9.24 12.13
C HIS A 200 -5.03 -9.77 13.58
N ALA A 201 -5.71 -10.88 13.88
CA ALA A 201 -5.88 -11.42 15.23
C ALA A 201 -4.79 -12.43 15.64
N VAL A 202 -3.70 -12.56 14.88
CA VAL A 202 -2.58 -13.44 15.25
C VAL A 202 -1.80 -12.83 16.42
N PRO A 203 -1.70 -13.48 17.59
CA PRO A 203 -1.03 -12.89 18.74
C PRO A 203 0.48 -12.76 18.54
N ARG A 204 1.08 -11.64 19.00
CA ARG A 204 2.54 -11.49 19.09
C ARG A 204 3.15 -12.64 19.91
N GLY A 205 4.31 -13.11 19.49
CA GLY A 205 5.01 -14.23 20.14
C GLY A 205 4.54 -15.64 19.74
N SER A 206 3.37 -15.77 19.11
CA SER A 206 2.86 -17.05 18.62
C SER A 206 3.73 -17.64 17.49
N VAL A 207 3.56 -18.94 17.23
CA VAL A 207 4.28 -19.63 16.13
C VAL A 207 3.97 -18.97 14.78
N ALA A 208 2.70 -18.69 14.49
CA ALA A 208 2.29 -18.03 13.25
C ALA A 208 2.90 -16.63 13.10
N TYR A 209 2.96 -15.85 14.19
CA TYR A 209 3.63 -14.54 14.19
C TYR A 209 5.12 -14.67 13.87
N ARG A 210 5.82 -15.62 14.50
CA ARG A 210 7.24 -15.88 14.23
C ARG A 210 7.49 -16.31 12.79
N MET A 211 6.64 -17.17 12.23
CA MET A 211 6.74 -17.59 10.84
C MET A 211 6.59 -16.40 9.88
N ALA A 212 5.58 -15.56 10.08
CA ALA A 212 5.37 -14.35 9.28
C ALA A 212 6.54 -13.36 9.40
N ALA A 213 7.12 -13.22 10.60
CA ALA A 213 8.29 -12.39 10.82
C ALA A 213 9.55 -12.94 10.13
N VAL A 214 9.79 -14.25 10.18
CA VAL A 214 10.89 -14.89 9.44
C VAL A 214 10.69 -14.73 7.94
N LEU A 215 9.46 -14.87 7.44
CA LEU A 215 9.14 -14.65 6.02
C LEU A 215 9.53 -13.23 5.58
N GLY A 216 9.08 -12.21 6.32
CA GLY A 216 9.42 -10.81 6.02
C GLY A 216 10.93 -10.54 6.08
N TRP A 217 11.62 -11.16 7.03
CA TRP A 217 13.07 -11.08 7.20
C TRP A 217 13.83 -11.66 6.00
N GLU A 218 13.48 -12.87 5.56
CA GLU A 218 14.10 -13.51 4.41
C GLU A 218 13.78 -12.79 3.08
N LEU A 219 12.53 -12.34 2.89
CA LEU A 219 12.11 -11.63 1.68
C LEU A 219 12.88 -10.31 1.50
N ALA A 220 13.01 -9.50 2.56
CA ALA A 220 13.78 -8.26 2.51
C ALA A 220 15.27 -8.50 2.23
N ARG A 221 15.82 -9.62 2.74
CA ARG A 221 17.20 -10.07 2.46
C ARG A 221 17.40 -10.56 1.02
N ALA A 222 16.32 -10.99 0.38
CA ALA A 222 16.30 -11.42 -1.02
C ALA A 222 15.87 -10.31 -2.00
N ASP A 223 16.05 -9.03 -1.61
CA ASP A 223 15.73 -7.87 -2.43
C ASP A 223 14.24 -7.81 -2.84
N ARG A 224 13.34 -8.28 -1.97
CA ARG A 224 11.89 -8.16 -2.18
C ARG A 224 11.30 -7.05 -1.33
N LEU A 225 10.49 -6.19 -1.95
CA LEU A 225 9.70 -5.19 -1.23
C LEU A 225 8.51 -5.89 -0.60
N VAL A 226 8.52 -6.01 0.73
CA VAL A 226 7.42 -6.55 1.50
C VAL A 226 6.31 -5.50 1.60
N VAL A 227 5.12 -5.84 1.10
CA VAL A 227 3.92 -5.00 1.17
C VAL A 227 2.85 -5.70 1.99
N THR A 228 2.25 -4.99 2.95
CA THR A 228 1.17 -5.53 3.79
C THR A 228 -0.01 -4.58 3.87
N GLY A 229 -1.14 -5.07 4.37
CA GLY A 229 -2.30 -4.22 4.70
C GLY A 229 -2.09 -3.33 5.93
N GLY A 230 -0.94 -3.40 6.60
CA GLY A 230 -0.55 -2.43 7.62
C GLY A 230 -1.16 -2.60 9.01
N GLY A 231 -2.04 -3.58 9.25
CA GLY A 231 -2.64 -3.84 10.56
C GLY A 231 -1.76 -4.69 11.50
N PRO A 232 -2.31 -5.13 12.64
CA PRO A 232 -1.63 -6.04 13.58
C PRO A 232 -1.51 -7.48 13.04
N GLY A 233 -0.94 -8.38 13.84
CA GLY A 233 -0.86 -9.81 13.51
C GLY A 233 0.16 -10.13 12.42
N VAL A 234 -0.26 -10.87 11.39
CA VAL A 234 0.63 -11.33 10.30
C VAL A 234 1.27 -10.16 9.55
N MET A 235 0.49 -9.09 9.31
CA MET A 235 0.95 -7.91 8.60
C MET A 235 2.06 -7.19 9.39
N GLU A 236 1.85 -6.94 10.68
CA GLU A 236 2.86 -6.40 11.58
C GLU A 236 4.11 -7.28 11.62
N ALA A 237 3.94 -8.60 11.77
CA ALA A 237 5.05 -9.54 11.84
C ALA A 237 5.93 -9.48 10.59
N ALA A 238 5.33 -9.48 9.39
CA ALA A 238 6.07 -9.39 8.14
C ALA A 238 6.84 -8.07 8.02
N ASN A 239 6.24 -6.93 8.39
CA ASN A 239 6.95 -5.65 8.42
C ASN A 239 8.06 -5.62 9.49
N LEU A 240 7.85 -6.23 10.67
CA LEU A 240 8.88 -6.39 11.70
C LEU A 240 10.08 -7.20 11.19
N GLY A 241 9.81 -8.31 10.51
CA GLY A 241 10.84 -9.12 9.85
C GLY A 241 11.68 -8.30 8.89
N ALA A 242 11.00 -7.57 8.00
CA ALA A 242 11.66 -6.67 7.05
C ALA A 242 12.42 -5.53 7.75
N PHE A 243 11.91 -5.01 8.87
CA PHE A 243 12.57 -3.97 9.68
C PHE A 243 13.88 -4.46 10.29
N LEU A 244 13.92 -5.72 10.71
CA LEU A 244 15.10 -6.35 11.32
C LEU A 244 15.94 -7.17 10.33
N ALA A 245 15.71 -7.05 9.02
CA ALA A 245 16.39 -7.84 7.99
C ALA A 245 17.93 -7.78 8.05
N ALA A 246 18.47 -6.64 8.47
CA ALA A 246 19.91 -6.42 8.62
C ALA A 246 20.50 -7.05 9.90
N TRP A 247 19.66 -7.45 10.85
CA TRP A 247 20.06 -8.07 12.11
C TRP A 247 20.04 -9.60 12.01
N PRO A 248 20.84 -10.31 12.84
CA PRO A 248 20.77 -11.76 12.95
C PRO A 248 19.40 -12.27 13.40
N ALA A 249 19.09 -13.53 13.09
CA ALA A 249 17.79 -14.13 13.42
C ALA A 249 17.53 -14.20 14.94
N GLU A 250 18.58 -14.21 15.75
CA GLU A 250 18.52 -14.15 17.21
C GLU A 250 17.93 -12.83 17.69
N GLU A 251 18.27 -11.71 17.04
CA GLU A 251 17.72 -10.39 17.38
C GLU A 251 16.27 -10.26 16.94
N LEU A 252 15.88 -10.86 15.81
CA LEU A 252 14.47 -10.97 15.43
C LEU A 252 13.67 -11.73 16.49
N THR A 253 14.22 -12.84 16.98
CA THR A 253 13.59 -13.64 18.04
C THR A 253 13.45 -12.82 19.33
N ALA A 254 14.51 -12.14 19.76
CA ALA A 254 14.50 -11.28 20.94
C ALA A 254 13.50 -10.12 20.82
N ALA A 255 13.39 -9.49 19.65
CA ALA A 255 12.40 -8.45 19.40
C ALA A 255 10.97 -8.98 19.52
N ILE A 256 10.68 -10.16 18.97
CA ILE A 256 9.37 -10.81 19.09
C ILE A 256 9.05 -11.14 20.56
N ASP A 257 10.03 -11.55 21.35
CA ASP A 257 9.85 -11.84 22.77
C ASP A 257 9.49 -10.58 23.57
N VAL A 258 10.08 -9.42 23.21
CA VAL A 258 9.68 -8.12 23.76
C VAL A 258 8.24 -7.78 23.39
N LEU A 259 7.82 -8.02 22.14
CA LEU A 259 6.45 -7.76 21.70
C LEU A 259 5.43 -8.71 22.34
N ALA A 260 5.81 -9.94 22.66
CA ALA A 260 4.94 -10.95 23.24
C ALA A 260 4.36 -10.55 24.61
N VAL A 261 4.95 -9.56 25.30
CA VAL A 261 4.39 -9.01 26.54
C VAL A 261 3.06 -8.30 26.33
N ALA A 262 2.73 -7.92 25.10
CA ALA A 262 1.47 -7.32 24.70
C ALA A 262 0.95 -8.09 23.46
N PRO A 263 0.35 -9.28 23.67
CA PRO A 263 0.09 -10.24 22.61
C PRO A 263 -0.94 -9.76 21.58
N ASP A 264 -1.88 -8.93 22.00
CA ASP A 264 -2.98 -8.43 21.17
C ASP A 264 -3.25 -6.95 21.45
N PHE A 265 -4.08 -6.36 20.59
CA PHE A 265 -4.41 -4.95 20.61
C PHE A 265 -5.59 -4.62 21.55
N THR A 266 -5.89 -5.42 22.58
CA THR A 266 -6.95 -5.04 23.54
C THR A 266 -6.48 -3.96 24.53
N ASP A 267 -5.17 -3.89 24.79
CA ASP A 267 -4.51 -2.84 25.56
C ASP A 267 -3.66 -1.99 24.60
N HIS A 268 -4.27 -0.91 24.07
CA HIS A 268 -3.67 -0.11 23.00
C HIS A 268 -2.35 0.55 23.44
N ASP A 269 -2.31 1.05 24.68
CA ASP A 269 -1.14 1.71 25.24
C ASP A 269 0.03 0.73 25.37
N ARG A 270 -0.21 -0.42 26.00
CA ARG A 270 0.84 -1.42 26.18
C ARG A 270 1.31 -2.02 24.86
N TYR A 271 0.39 -2.27 23.93
CA TYR A 271 0.71 -2.78 22.59
C TYR A 271 1.61 -1.82 21.82
N THR A 272 1.28 -0.53 21.85
CA THR A 272 2.03 0.54 21.17
C THR A 272 3.38 0.79 21.84
N ALA A 273 3.41 0.85 23.18
CA ALA A 273 4.63 1.03 23.95
C ALA A 273 5.65 -0.09 23.67
N ALA A 274 5.21 -1.34 23.55
CA ALA A 274 6.08 -2.46 23.20
C ALA A 274 6.70 -2.30 21.81
N ALA A 275 5.91 -1.88 20.80
CA ALA A 275 6.43 -1.62 19.45
C ALA A 275 7.44 -0.48 19.42
N LEU A 276 7.15 0.63 20.11
CA LEU A 276 8.05 1.77 20.23
C LEU A 276 9.35 1.41 20.97
N ALA A 277 9.28 0.54 22.00
CA ALA A 277 10.46 0.04 22.70
C ALA A 277 11.37 -0.78 21.77
N VAL A 278 10.79 -1.65 20.93
CA VAL A 278 11.54 -2.40 19.91
C VAL A 278 12.16 -1.45 18.89
N ARG A 279 11.39 -0.50 18.32
CA ARG A 279 11.93 0.51 17.39
C ARG A 279 13.11 1.26 18.00
N LYS A 280 12.98 1.72 19.24
CA LYS A 280 14.04 2.44 19.96
C LYS A 280 15.28 1.57 20.15
N ARG A 281 15.12 0.28 20.48
CA ARG A 281 16.23 -0.67 20.67
C ARG A 281 17.03 -0.88 19.39
N TYR A 282 16.36 -0.94 18.24
CA TYR A 282 16.98 -1.24 16.95
C TYR A 282 17.18 0.01 16.05
N ALA A 283 16.98 1.21 16.60
CA ALA A 283 17.19 2.47 15.90
C ALA A 283 18.68 2.65 15.54
N GLY A 284 18.95 3.07 14.30
CA GLY A 284 20.32 3.27 13.83
C GLY A 284 21.13 1.97 13.67
N GLY A 285 20.44 0.84 13.51
CA GLY A 285 21.05 -0.47 13.25
C GLY A 285 21.87 -0.55 11.95
N PRO A 286 22.51 -1.70 11.70
CA PRO A 286 23.28 -1.91 10.49
C PRO A 286 22.38 -1.79 9.26
N SER A 287 22.95 -1.34 8.15
CA SER A 287 22.32 -1.44 6.84
C SER A 287 22.47 -2.87 6.31
N LEU A 288 21.40 -3.43 5.76
CA LEU A 288 21.48 -4.72 5.08
C LEU A 288 22.46 -4.63 3.90
N PRO A 289 23.49 -5.49 3.81
CA PRO A 289 24.36 -5.53 2.64
C PRO A 289 23.53 -5.86 1.39
N SER A 290 23.62 -5.04 0.35
CA SER A 290 22.89 -5.29 -0.90
C SER A 290 23.83 -5.79 -1.99
N PRO A 291 23.49 -6.90 -2.68
CA PRO A 291 24.24 -7.36 -3.85
C PRO A 291 23.98 -6.49 -5.10
N ARG A 292 22.93 -5.67 -5.09
CA ARG A 292 22.62 -4.70 -6.15
C ARG A 292 22.79 -3.27 -5.62
N PRO A 293 23.22 -2.31 -6.45
CA PRO A 293 23.24 -0.92 -6.02
C PRO A 293 21.82 -0.48 -5.64
N SER A 294 21.61 -0.06 -4.40
CA SER A 294 20.37 0.59 -4.00
C SER A 294 20.29 1.97 -4.67
N ALA A 295 19.20 2.25 -5.36
CA ALA A 295 18.92 3.62 -5.79
C ALA A 295 18.79 4.51 -4.53
N PRO A 296 19.38 5.72 -4.51
CA PRO A 296 19.22 6.62 -3.38
C PRO A 296 17.74 6.83 -3.05
N GLY A 297 17.38 6.77 -1.77
CA GLY A 297 15.99 6.97 -1.30
C GLY A 297 15.14 5.69 -1.29
N THR A 298 15.70 4.52 -1.58
CA THR A 298 14.98 3.22 -1.46
C THR A 298 15.35 2.43 -0.20
N GLU A 299 16.11 3.00 0.73
CA GLU A 299 16.59 2.32 1.94
C GLU A 299 15.43 1.81 2.81
N TRP A 300 14.36 2.60 2.89
CA TRP A 300 13.15 2.27 3.63
C TRP A 300 12.50 0.94 3.19
N ALA A 301 12.64 0.57 1.91
CA ALA A 301 12.07 -0.67 1.35
C ALA A 301 12.65 -1.92 2.02
N ARG A 302 13.91 -1.85 2.46
CA ARG A 302 14.63 -2.93 3.18
C ARG A 302 14.67 -2.73 4.69
N SER A 303 14.06 -1.66 5.18
CA SER A 303 13.97 -1.30 6.59
C SER A 303 12.50 -1.19 6.99
N GLY A 304 11.77 -2.29 6.78
CA GLY A 304 10.36 -2.42 7.15
C GLY A 304 9.40 -2.59 5.98
N GLY A 305 9.81 -2.22 4.77
CA GLY A 305 8.94 -2.32 3.58
C GLY A 305 7.80 -1.31 3.61
N LEU A 306 6.68 -1.66 2.97
CA LEU A 306 5.50 -0.82 2.81
C LEU A 306 4.30 -1.40 3.57
N ALA A 307 3.57 -0.53 4.25
CA ALA A 307 2.24 -0.85 4.80
C ALA A 307 1.18 0.05 4.15
N ILE A 308 0.01 -0.52 3.86
CA ILE A 308 -1.13 0.21 3.28
C ILE A 308 -2.38 0.06 4.17
N PRO A 309 -2.44 0.73 5.33
CA PRO A 309 -3.57 0.65 6.25
C PRO A 309 -4.70 1.64 5.91
N THR A 310 -5.81 1.57 6.66
CA THR A 310 -6.90 2.55 6.59
C THR A 310 -7.33 3.06 7.95
N TRP A 311 -7.98 4.23 7.99
CA TRP A 311 -8.73 4.66 9.18
C TRP A 311 -10.10 4.01 9.31
N LEU A 312 -10.62 3.34 8.26
CA LEU A 312 -11.92 2.65 8.33
C LEU A 312 -11.95 1.62 9.47
N TYR A 313 -10.87 0.87 9.61
CA TYR A 313 -10.77 -0.21 10.59
C TYR A 313 -10.25 0.25 11.95
N GLY A 314 -10.34 1.51 12.38
CA GLY A 314 -9.53 2.09 13.49
C GLY A 314 -9.51 1.43 14.89
N HIS A 315 -10.01 0.20 15.06
CA HIS A 315 -9.54 -0.82 16.00
C HIS A 315 -8.27 -1.60 15.52
N GLU A 316 -7.80 -1.40 14.29
CA GLU A 316 -6.56 -1.91 13.70
C GLU A 316 -5.64 -0.71 13.43
N PRO A 317 -4.76 -0.32 14.37
CA PRO A 317 -3.84 0.78 14.13
C PRO A 317 -2.84 0.39 13.05
N ALA A 318 -2.21 1.40 12.45
CA ALA A 318 -1.08 1.12 11.57
C ALA A 318 0.06 0.48 12.39
N ASN A 319 0.62 -0.62 11.91
CA ASN A 319 1.79 -1.21 12.51
C ASN A 319 2.98 -0.24 12.41
N LEU A 320 3.83 -0.28 13.43
CA LEU A 320 4.93 0.67 13.55
C LEU A 320 6.25 0.12 13.01
N PHE A 321 6.26 -0.95 12.22
CA PHE A 321 7.50 -1.53 11.69
C PHE A 321 7.72 -1.28 10.21
N ALA A 322 6.70 -0.83 9.48
CA ALA A 322 6.87 -0.44 8.08
C ALA A 322 7.84 0.76 7.92
N GLY A 323 8.63 0.73 6.85
CA GLY A 323 9.54 1.82 6.50
C GLY A 323 8.80 3.03 5.94
N ARG A 324 7.71 2.78 5.20
CA ARG A 324 6.74 3.78 4.73
C ARG A 324 5.30 3.26 4.86
N ILE A 325 4.37 4.18 5.07
CA ILE A 325 2.96 3.87 5.33
C ILE A 325 2.07 4.72 4.42
N ALA A 326 1.37 4.06 3.50
CA ALA A 326 0.34 4.65 2.66
C ALA A 326 -1.03 4.48 3.34
N LYS A 327 -1.37 5.39 4.25
CA LYS A 327 -2.60 5.29 5.04
C LYS A 327 -3.76 5.99 4.33
N TYR A 328 -4.87 5.29 4.09
CA TYR A 328 -6.02 5.80 3.35
C TYR A 328 -7.27 6.00 4.21
N PHE A 329 -8.18 6.87 3.78
CA PHE A 329 -9.56 6.88 4.25
C PHE A 329 -10.39 5.82 3.51
N SER A 330 -10.22 5.72 2.19
CA SER A 330 -10.94 4.77 1.34
C SER A 330 -10.37 3.36 1.42
N ASN A 331 -11.15 2.44 1.99
CA ASN A 331 -10.76 1.02 2.03
C ASN A 331 -10.74 0.36 0.64
N ALA A 332 -11.63 0.76 -0.26
CA ALA A 332 -11.66 0.21 -1.62
C ALA A 332 -10.36 0.53 -2.39
N ILE A 333 -9.84 1.76 -2.24
CA ILE A 333 -8.55 2.15 -2.86
C ILE A 333 -7.41 1.36 -2.22
N ARG A 334 -7.40 1.27 -0.88
CA ARG A 334 -6.39 0.53 -0.14
C ARG A 334 -6.31 -0.95 -0.56
N GLU A 335 -7.43 -1.65 -0.64
CA GLU A 335 -7.47 -3.06 -1.05
C GLU A 335 -6.97 -3.26 -2.48
N ASP A 336 -7.45 -2.44 -3.44
CA ASP A 336 -7.00 -2.55 -4.84
C ASP A 336 -5.50 -2.28 -4.98
N THR A 337 -5.00 -1.27 -4.25
CA THR A 337 -3.61 -0.81 -4.34
C THR A 337 -2.61 -1.86 -3.86
N ILE A 338 -2.88 -2.53 -2.74
CA ILE A 338 -2.01 -3.61 -2.24
C ILE A 338 -1.86 -4.70 -3.30
N LEU A 339 -2.99 -5.13 -3.87
CA LEU A 339 -3.02 -6.20 -4.87
C LEU A 339 -2.34 -5.78 -6.17
N ARG A 340 -2.59 -4.55 -6.65
CA ARG A 340 -1.96 -3.99 -7.84
C ARG A 340 -0.44 -3.97 -7.71
N LEU A 341 0.10 -3.59 -6.55
CA LEU A 341 1.53 -3.53 -6.31
C LEU A 341 2.19 -4.91 -6.21
N ALA A 342 1.53 -5.90 -5.60
CA ALA A 342 2.10 -7.22 -5.30
C ALA A 342 2.23 -8.14 -6.53
N ARG A 343 3.07 -7.75 -7.50
CA ARG A 343 3.24 -8.49 -8.76
C ARG A 343 4.21 -9.66 -8.67
N GLY A 344 5.15 -9.66 -7.72
CA GLY A 344 6.12 -10.74 -7.48
C GLY A 344 5.55 -11.99 -6.81
N GLY A 345 4.30 -11.91 -6.33
CA GLY A 345 3.62 -12.98 -5.64
C GLY A 345 2.94 -12.49 -4.37
N ILE A 346 2.03 -13.31 -3.86
CA ILE A 346 1.22 -12.99 -2.68
C ILE A 346 1.22 -14.19 -1.74
N VAL A 347 1.51 -13.92 -0.48
CA VAL A 347 1.42 -14.89 0.60
C VAL A 347 0.11 -14.71 1.35
N PHE A 348 -0.62 -15.80 1.55
CA PHE A 348 -1.86 -15.85 2.31
C PHE A 348 -1.67 -16.76 3.53
N ALA A 349 -1.48 -16.15 4.69
CA ALA A 349 -1.56 -16.85 5.97
C ALA A 349 -3.04 -17.09 6.36
N PRO A 350 -3.34 -18.03 7.27
CA PRO A 350 -4.71 -18.26 7.72
C PRO A 350 -5.41 -16.99 8.15
N GLY A 351 -6.62 -16.79 7.63
CA GLY A 351 -7.39 -15.57 7.81
C GLY A 351 -8.86 -15.81 7.44
N LYS A 352 -9.74 -14.96 7.94
CA LYS A 352 -11.20 -15.11 7.76
C LYS A 352 -11.67 -14.33 6.52
N ALA A 353 -12.85 -13.74 6.58
CA ALA A 353 -13.53 -13.14 5.42
C ALA A 353 -12.67 -12.12 4.65
N GLY A 354 -11.92 -11.26 5.34
CA GLY A 354 -11.04 -10.27 4.69
C GLY A 354 -9.95 -10.93 3.82
N THR A 355 -9.22 -11.88 4.38
CA THR A 355 -8.17 -12.61 3.63
C THR A 355 -8.75 -13.43 2.48
N VAL A 356 -9.92 -14.03 2.66
CA VAL A 356 -10.61 -14.75 1.59
C VAL A 356 -11.00 -13.78 0.46
N GLN A 357 -11.52 -12.60 0.80
CA GLN A 357 -11.83 -11.56 -0.19
C GLN A 357 -10.58 -11.15 -0.99
N GLU A 358 -9.46 -10.92 -0.30
CA GLU A 358 -8.17 -10.58 -0.93
C GLU A 358 -7.71 -11.66 -1.92
N VAL A 359 -7.87 -12.95 -1.56
CA VAL A 359 -7.55 -14.09 -2.45
C VAL A 359 -8.34 -13.99 -3.75
N PHE A 360 -9.66 -13.78 -3.68
CA PHE A 360 -10.51 -13.76 -4.87
C PHE A 360 -10.39 -12.47 -5.70
N GLN A 361 -10.18 -11.33 -5.05
CA GLN A 361 -9.85 -10.08 -5.74
C GLN A 361 -8.53 -10.22 -6.50
N ALA A 362 -7.49 -10.79 -5.88
CA ALA A 362 -6.22 -11.05 -6.53
C ALA A 362 -6.37 -12.05 -7.68
N ALA A 363 -7.07 -13.16 -7.44
CA ALA A 363 -7.30 -14.21 -8.44
C ALA A 363 -7.99 -13.66 -9.69
N THR A 364 -8.95 -12.75 -9.53
CA THR A 364 -9.61 -12.07 -10.65
C THR A 364 -8.63 -11.26 -11.48
N LYS A 365 -7.79 -10.44 -10.84
CA LYS A 365 -6.76 -9.64 -11.52
C LYS A 365 -5.74 -10.52 -12.25
N THR A 366 -5.34 -11.64 -11.65
CA THR A 366 -4.40 -12.60 -12.24
C THR A 366 -5.02 -13.35 -13.42
N PHE A 367 -6.25 -13.84 -13.27
CA PHE A 367 -6.95 -14.56 -14.33
C PHE A 367 -7.07 -13.72 -15.61
N TYR A 368 -7.42 -12.44 -15.46
CA TYR A 368 -7.52 -11.49 -16.57
C TYR A 368 -6.24 -10.73 -16.87
N GLY A 369 -5.11 -10.98 -16.18
CA GLY A 369 -3.86 -10.23 -16.42
C GLY A 369 -4.01 -8.69 -16.29
N THR A 370 -4.97 -8.21 -15.50
CA THR A 370 -5.39 -6.80 -15.44
C THR A 370 -4.23 -5.86 -15.12
N ASP A 371 -3.39 -6.26 -14.16
CA ASP A 371 -2.23 -5.48 -13.71
C ASP A 371 -0.91 -6.11 -14.22
N GLY A 372 -0.96 -6.80 -15.35
CA GLY A 372 0.16 -7.58 -15.90
C GLY A 372 0.37 -8.94 -15.20
N ALA A 373 1.50 -9.57 -15.52
CA ALA A 373 1.85 -10.89 -15.00
C ALA A 373 1.94 -10.89 -13.47
N SER A 374 1.29 -11.86 -12.85
CA SER A 374 1.29 -12.09 -11.41
C SER A 374 2.24 -13.24 -11.06
N GLY A 375 2.97 -13.10 -9.97
CA GLY A 375 3.82 -14.15 -9.42
C GLY A 375 3.04 -15.23 -8.66
N ALA A 376 3.76 -15.97 -7.82
CA ALA A 376 3.21 -17.11 -7.10
C ALA A 376 2.16 -16.74 -6.05
N TYR A 377 1.15 -17.60 -5.92
CA TYR A 377 0.19 -17.60 -4.82
C TYR A 377 0.65 -18.62 -3.79
N VAL A 378 1.13 -18.15 -2.64
CA VAL A 378 1.65 -19.01 -1.58
C VAL A 378 0.69 -19.01 -0.40
N PHE A 379 0.08 -20.16 -0.13
CA PHE A 379 -0.82 -20.37 1.00
C PHE A 379 -0.06 -21.05 2.14
N LEU A 380 0.03 -20.38 3.28
CA LEU A 380 0.64 -20.95 4.50
C LEU A 380 -0.41 -21.70 5.31
N ASP A 381 -0.03 -22.83 5.89
CA ASP A 381 -0.91 -23.81 6.56
C ASP A 381 -1.74 -24.61 5.56
N ARG A 382 -1.19 -25.74 5.09
CA ARG A 382 -1.87 -26.65 4.15
C ARG A 382 -3.21 -27.09 4.69
N THR A 383 -3.27 -27.46 5.97
CA THR A 383 -4.48 -28.04 6.55
C THR A 383 -5.64 -27.05 6.49
N TYR A 384 -5.37 -25.79 6.82
CA TYR A 384 -6.34 -24.71 6.74
C TYR A 384 -6.89 -24.54 5.32
N TRP A 385 -5.99 -24.44 4.32
CA TRP A 385 -6.36 -24.15 2.93
C TRP A 385 -6.80 -25.36 2.09
N THR A 386 -6.70 -26.58 2.61
CA THR A 386 -7.24 -27.79 1.96
C THR A 386 -8.48 -28.35 2.65
N THR A 387 -8.63 -28.14 3.97
CA THR A 387 -9.69 -28.80 4.75
C THR A 387 -10.74 -27.81 5.23
N GLU A 388 -10.34 -26.69 5.83
CA GLU A 388 -11.29 -25.71 6.38
C GLU A 388 -11.87 -24.81 5.28
N LEU A 389 -10.99 -24.23 4.47
CA LEU A 389 -11.34 -23.38 3.33
C LEU A 389 -10.58 -23.90 2.09
N PRO A 390 -11.12 -24.90 1.36
CA PRO A 390 -10.44 -25.62 0.29
C PRO A 390 -10.27 -24.74 -0.97
N VAL A 391 -9.42 -23.73 -0.88
CA VAL A 391 -9.25 -22.66 -1.87
C VAL A 391 -8.71 -23.20 -3.19
N GLU A 392 -7.84 -24.22 -3.12
CA GLU A 392 -7.19 -24.84 -4.27
C GLU A 392 -8.20 -25.49 -5.22
N SER A 393 -9.25 -26.11 -4.66
CA SER A 393 -10.33 -26.76 -5.42
C SER A 393 -11.07 -25.80 -6.36
N LEU A 394 -11.03 -24.50 -6.05
CA LEU A 394 -11.61 -23.46 -6.90
C LEU A 394 -10.55 -22.78 -7.76
N LEU A 395 -9.41 -22.40 -7.17
CA LEU A 395 -8.41 -21.62 -7.89
C LEU A 395 -7.68 -22.38 -8.99
N ARG A 396 -7.37 -23.68 -8.80
CA ARG A 396 -6.67 -24.47 -9.83
C ARG A 396 -7.44 -24.55 -11.16
N PRO A 397 -8.71 -24.98 -11.18
CA PRO A 397 -9.46 -25.02 -12.44
C PRO A 397 -9.70 -23.62 -13.01
N LEU A 398 -9.89 -22.60 -12.16
CA LEU A 398 -10.01 -21.21 -12.62
C LEU A 398 -8.73 -20.76 -13.33
N PHE A 399 -7.56 -20.93 -12.72
CA PHE A 399 -6.28 -20.50 -13.28
C PHE A 399 -5.86 -21.30 -14.51
N ALA A 400 -6.23 -22.59 -14.59
CA ALA A 400 -6.01 -23.39 -15.79
C ALA A 400 -6.80 -22.88 -17.01
N ALA A 401 -7.92 -22.19 -16.77
CA ALA A 401 -8.78 -21.62 -17.81
C ALA A 401 -8.43 -20.17 -18.17
N SER A 402 -7.33 -19.61 -17.65
CA SER A 402 -6.98 -18.21 -17.94
C SER A 402 -6.71 -18.00 -19.45
N PRO A 403 -7.18 -16.88 -20.03
CA PRO A 403 -6.88 -16.51 -21.41
C PRO A 403 -5.38 -16.27 -21.68
N PHE A 404 -4.55 -16.17 -20.63
CA PHE A 404 -3.10 -15.97 -20.72
C PHE A 404 -2.28 -17.26 -20.58
N GLY A 405 -2.95 -18.42 -20.62
CA GLY A 405 -2.34 -19.74 -20.46
C GLY A 405 -2.66 -20.38 -19.11
N ASP A 406 -2.23 -21.63 -18.91
CA ASP A 406 -2.47 -22.35 -17.66
C ASP A 406 -1.63 -21.76 -16.52
N LEU A 407 -2.28 -21.02 -15.62
CA LEU A 407 -1.68 -20.41 -14.44
C LEU A 407 -1.80 -21.28 -13.18
N SER A 408 -2.37 -22.49 -13.27
CA SER A 408 -2.62 -23.33 -12.09
C SER A 408 -1.34 -23.73 -11.35
N HIS A 409 -0.21 -23.76 -12.06
CA HIS A 409 1.12 -24.03 -11.50
C HIS A 409 1.64 -22.94 -10.56
N THR A 410 1.03 -21.74 -10.58
CA THR A 410 1.40 -20.62 -9.69
C THR A 410 0.87 -20.78 -8.26
N ILE A 411 0.00 -21.78 -8.02
CA ILE A 411 -0.60 -22.04 -6.70
C ILE A 411 0.27 -23.01 -5.92
N HIS A 412 0.80 -22.54 -4.79
CA HIS A 412 1.65 -23.29 -3.87
C HIS A 412 1.05 -23.28 -2.47
N LEU A 413 0.93 -24.44 -1.85
CA LEU A 413 0.57 -24.57 -0.45
C LEU A 413 1.80 -25.10 0.29
N THR A 414 2.15 -24.49 1.42
CA THR A 414 3.31 -24.91 2.19
C THR A 414 3.18 -24.61 3.68
N ASP A 415 3.91 -25.37 4.48
CA ASP A 415 4.02 -25.19 5.93
C ASP A 415 5.43 -24.70 6.32
N ASP A 416 6.31 -24.52 5.33
CA ASP A 416 7.69 -24.10 5.50
C ASP A 416 7.91 -22.72 4.86
N VAL A 417 8.33 -21.76 5.68
CA VAL A 417 8.67 -20.40 5.25
C VAL A 417 9.81 -20.41 4.24
N ARG A 418 10.79 -21.32 4.34
CA ARG A 418 11.90 -21.39 3.40
C ARG A 418 11.44 -21.79 2.00
N ASP A 419 10.46 -22.70 1.93
CA ASP A 419 9.85 -23.09 0.68
C ASP A 419 9.05 -21.93 0.06
N ALA A 420 8.29 -21.21 0.88
CA ALA A 420 7.59 -19.98 0.46
C ALA A 420 8.57 -18.94 -0.14
N VAL A 421 9.66 -18.65 0.58
CA VAL A 421 10.71 -17.71 0.13
C VAL A 421 11.33 -18.19 -1.17
N ARG A 422 11.68 -19.48 -1.28
CA ARG A 422 12.26 -20.05 -2.50
C ARG A 422 11.35 -19.85 -3.71
N VAL A 423 10.05 -20.07 -3.56
CA VAL A 423 9.06 -19.87 -4.63
C VAL A 423 8.95 -18.38 -5.02
N LEU A 424 8.92 -17.47 -4.04
CA LEU A 424 8.77 -16.03 -4.26
C LEU A 424 10.05 -15.33 -4.75
N THR A 425 11.18 -16.02 -4.65
CA THR A 425 12.49 -15.49 -5.06
C THR A 425 13.07 -16.17 -6.29
N ALA A 426 12.54 -17.34 -6.67
CA ALA A 426 12.79 -17.97 -7.95
C ALA A 426 12.25 -17.06 -9.07
N GLY A 427 13.17 -16.40 -9.78
CA GLY A 427 12.87 -15.55 -10.93
C GLY A 427 12.63 -16.38 -12.18
#